data_AF-A0A7U5YDF2-F1
#
_entry.id   AF-A0A7U5YDF2-F1
#
_cell.length_a   1.000
_cell.length_b   1.000
_cell.length_c   1.000
_cell.angle_alpha   90.00
_cell.angle_beta   90.00
_cell.angle_gamma   90.00
#
_symmetry.space_group_name_H-M   'P 1'
#
loop_
_entity.id
_entity.type
_entity.pdbx_description
1 polymer ?
#
loop_
_entity_poly.entity_id
_entity_poly.type
_entity_poly.pdbx_seq_one_letter_code
_entity_poly.pdbx_strand_id
1 'polypeptide(L)'
;MVWLTGLIIGVLMGLTGAGGGILAVPALMFILDLPITKASPLALIAVSTAAVIGACIGLKRKETRYRAALLMAVSGMPFTWPGIWAAAHVSHTFLVFIFSFCMLLVAYRFLVPGEKK
;
A
#
# COMPACT_ATOMS: atom_id res chain seq x y z
N MET A 1 -3.57 -2.69 -22.96
CA MET A 1 -4.39 -2.10 -21.87
C MET A 1 -3.61 -1.93 -20.57
N VAL A 2 -2.78 -2.89 -20.17
CA VAL A 2 -2.02 -2.90 -18.90
C VAL A 2 -1.23 -1.60 -18.62
N TRP A 3 -0.62 -0.98 -19.63
CA TRP A 3 0.16 0.26 -19.48
C TRP A 3 -0.68 1.48 -19.08
N LEU A 4 -1.88 1.62 -19.67
CA LEU A 4 -2.77 2.75 -19.39
C LEU A 4 -3.31 2.64 -17.95
N THR A 5 -3.70 1.43 -17.56
CA THR A 5 -4.16 1.15 -16.20
C THR A 5 -3.04 1.35 -15.18
N GLY A 6 -1.83 0.87 -15.47
CA GLY A 6 -0.67 1.06 -14.61
C GLY A 6 -0.33 2.55 -14.39
N LEU A 7 -0.49 3.37 -15.43
CA LEU A 7 -0.28 4.82 -15.33
C LEU A 7 -1.37 5.50 -14.47
N ILE A 8 -2.64 5.18 -14.68
CA ILE A 8 -3.76 5.73 -13.89
C ILE A 8 -3.61 5.34 -12.41
N ILE A 9 -3.30 4.08 -12.13
CA ILE A 9 -3.09 3.57 -10.78
C ILE A 9 -1.88 4.25 -10.13
N GLY A 10 -0.75 4.37 -10.85
CA GLY A 10 0.44 5.06 -10.34
C GLY A 10 0.16 6.51 -9.96
N VAL A 11 -0.65 7.22 -10.75
CA VAL A 11 -1.07 8.59 -10.45
C VAL A 11 -1.98 8.64 -9.22
N LEU A 12 -3.00 7.78 -9.13
CA LEU A 12 -3.90 7.70 -7.97
C LEU A 12 -3.15 7.34 -6.68
N MET A 13 -2.18 6.42 -6.78
CA MET A 13 -1.32 6.03 -5.67
C MET A 13 -0.38 7.15 -5.24
N GLY A 14 0.17 7.91 -6.19
CA GLY A 14 0.99 9.10 -5.90
C GLY A 14 0.17 10.22 -5.25
N LEU A 15 -1.07 10.43 -5.69
CA LEU A 15 -1.95 11.50 -5.20
C LEU A 15 -2.45 11.26 -3.77
N THR A 16 -2.70 10.00 -3.40
CA THR A 16 -3.25 9.65 -2.09
C THR A 16 -2.25 9.81 -0.94
N GLY A 17 -0.94 9.91 -1.22
CA GLY A 17 0.11 10.25 -0.24
C GLY A 17 0.31 9.26 0.91
N ALA A 18 -0.59 8.28 1.09
CA ALA A 18 -0.61 7.31 2.18
C ALA A 18 0.29 6.08 1.92
N GLY A 19 1.19 6.14 0.94
CA GLY A 19 2.10 5.05 0.61
C GLY A 19 1.50 3.95 -0.28
N GLY A 20 0.34 4.18 -0.92
CA GLY A 20 -0.19 3.41 -2.06
C GLY A 20 -0.57 1.93 -1.83
N GLY A 21 0.07 1.21 -0.91
CA GLY A 21 -0.03 -0.24 -0.77
C GLY A 21 -1.42 -0.74 -0.38
N ILE A 22 -2.17 0.08 0.36
CA ILE A 22 -3.55 -0.19 0.76
C ILE A 22 -4.46 -0.32 -0.47
N LEU A 23 -4.24 0.52 -1.50
CA LEU A 23 -5.03 0.53 -2.73
C LEU A 23 -4.40 -0.31 -3.85
N ALA A 24 -3.09 -0.54 -3.83
CA ALA A 24 -2.34 -1.22 -4.89
C ALA A 24 -2.83 -2.66 -5.13
N VAL A 25 -2.97 -3.43 -4.04
CA VAL A 25 -3.35 -4.84 -4.08
C VAL A 25 -4.78 -5.03 -4.63
N PRO A 26 -5.82 -4.36 -4.11
CA PRO A 26 -7.18 -4.51 -4.64
C PRO A 26 -7.30 -3.94 -6.05
N ALA A 27 -6.64 -2.81 -6.37
CA ALA A 27 -6.68 -2.27 -7.72
C ALA A 27 -6.12 -3.26 -8.76
N LEU A 28 -5.00 -3.93 -8.45
CA LEU A 28 -4.46 -4.97 -9.33
C LEU A 28 -5.37 -6.20 -9.41
N MET A 29 -5.98 -6.63 -8.30
CA MET A 29 -6.86 -7.79 -8.29
C MET A 29 -8.13 -7.55 -9.12
N PHE A 30 -8.81 -6.42 -8.91
CA PHE A 30 -10.07 -6.11 -9.59
C PHE A 30 -9.91 -5.77 -11.07
N ILE A 31 -8.76 -5.23 -11.48
CA ILE A 31 -8.57 -4.76 -12.86
C ILE A 31 -7.82 -5.78 -13.72
N LEU A 32 -6.95 -6.59 -13.11
CA LEU A 32 -6.14 -7.57 -13.83
C LEU A 32 -6.65 -9.01 -13.69
N ASP A 33 -7.72 -9.24 -12.90
CA ASP A 33 -8.28 -10.58 -12.58
C ASP A 33 -7.21 -11.60 -12.18
N LEU A 34 -6.12 -11.11 -11.60
CA LEU A 34 -4.99 -11.94 -11.24
C LEU A 34 -5.21 -12.59 -9.87
N PRO A 35 -4.83 -13.87 -9.69
CA PRO A 35 -4.78 -14.46 -8.38
C PRO A 35 -3.83 -13.66 -7.47
N ILE A 36 -4.19 -13.53 -6.19
CA ILE A 36 -3.44 -12.76 -5.18
C ILE A 36 -1.95 -13.12 -5.13
N THR A 37 -1.62 -14.38 -5.41
CA THR A 37 -0.23 -14.88 -5.49
C THR A 37 0.61 -14.18 -6.55
N LYS A 38 0.00 -13.69 -7.64
CA LYS A 38 0.68 -12.88 -8.67
C LYS A 38 0.50 -11.37 -8.46
N ALA A 39 -0.62 -10.95 -7.89
CA ALA A 39 -0.90 -9.54 -7.65
C ALA A 39 -0.02 -8.93 -6.55
N SER A 40 0.29 -9.69 -5.49
CA SER A 40 1.05 -9.19 -4.34
C SER A 40 2.50 -8.76 -4.70
N PRO A 41 3.31 -9.59 -5.39
CA PRO A 41 4.66 -9.16 -5.82
C PRO A 41 4.63 -7.96 -6.76
N LEU A 42 3.64 -7.90 -7.66
CA LEU A 42 3.53 -6.81 -8.64
C LEU A 42 3.15 -5.48 -7.95
N ALA A 43 2.25 -5.53 -6.96
CA ALA A 43 1.91 -4.39 -6.13
C ALA A 43 3.11 -3.92 -5.29
N LEU A 44 3.89 -4.85 -4.71
CA LEU A 44 5.12 -4.51 -3.97
C LEU A 44 6.14 -3.78 -4.84
N ILE A 45 6.36 -4.25 -6.08
CA ILE A 45 7.26 -3.58 -7.04
C ILE A 45 6.73 -2.19 -7.37
N ALA A 46 5.43 -2.05 -7.66
CA ALA A 46 4.83 -0.77 -8.00
C ALA A 46 4.88 0.24 -6.83
N VAL A 47 4.56 -0.19 -5.61
CA VAL A 47 4.59 0.66 -4.42
C VAL A 47 6.01 1.05 -4.05
N SER A 48 6.96 0.10 -4.09
CA SER A 48 8.36 0.38 -3.76
C SER A 48 9.00 1.35 -4.74
N THR A 49 8.77 1.20 -6.05
CA THR A 49 9.24 2.16 -7.05
C THR A 49 8.61 3.54 -6.86
N ALA A 50 7.29 3.62 -6.64
CA ALA A 50 6.62 4.89 -6.34
C ALA A 50 7.18 5.55 -5.06
N ALA A 51 7.42 4.76 -4.01
CA ALA A 51 7.98 5.24 -2.75
C ALA A 51 9.42 5.75 -2.91
N VAL A 52 10.26 5.08 -3.71
CA VAL A 52 11.63 5.53 -4.02
C VAL A 52 11.61 6.86 -4.77
N ILE A 53 10.73 7.01 -5.76
CA ILE A 53 10.57 8.26 -6.51
C ILE A 53 10.10 9.38 -5.57
N GLY A 54 9.07 9.11 -4.75
CA GLY A 54 8.57 10.06 -3.75
C GLY A 54 9.63 10.47 -2.73
N ALA A 55 10.42 9.51 -2.24
CA ALA A 55 11.54 9.75 -1.34
C ALA A 55 12.62 10.62 -2.01
N CYS A 56 12.98 10.34 -3.26
CA CYS A 56 13.96 11.12 -4.02
C CYS A 56 13.50 12.57 -4.23
N ILE A 57 12.22 12.79 -4.53
CA ILE A 57 11.63 14.13 -4.66
C ILE A 57 11.64 14.86 -3.30
N GLY A 58 11.26 14.18 -2.22
CA GLY A 58 11.30 14.73 -0.86
C GLY A 58 12.72 15.06 -0.38
N LEU A 59 13.70 14.27 -0.82
CA LEU A 59 15.12 14.51 -0.56
C LEU A 59 15.61 15.79 -1.24
N LYS A 60 15.26 15.95 -2.53
CA LYS A 60 15.62 17.15 -3.32
C LYS A 60 15.01 18.43 -2.74
N ARG A 61 13.83 18.35 -2.12
CA ARG A 61 13.18 19.51 -1.49
C ARG A 61 13.73 19.87 -0.09
N LYS A 62 14.68 19.12 0.48
CA LYS A 62 15.24 19.31 1.85
C LYS A 62 14.23 19.30 3.01
N GLU A 63 12.96 19.01 2.76
CA GLU A 63 11.88 18.87 3.76
C GLU A 63 11.88 17.51 4.47
N THR A 64 12.84 16.64 4.14
CA THR A 64 12.90 15.28 4.66
C THR A 64 13.50 15.25 6.06
N ARG A 65 12.66 15.02 7.08
CA ARG A 65 13.11 14.65 8.43
C ARG A 65 13.69 13.23 8.41
N TYR A 66 14.97 13.13 8.06
CA TYR A 66 15.74 11.87 8.04
C TYR A 66 15.57 11.06 9.33
N ARG A 67 15.53 11.74 10.49
CA ARG A 67 15.29 11.08 11.78
C ARG A 67 13.93 10.38 11.85
N ALA A 68 12.86 11.01 11.34
CA ALA A 68 11.52 10.40 11.35
C ALA A 68 11.44 9.24 10.35
N ALA A 69 12.03 9.38 9.16
CA ALA A 69 12.10 8.32 8.17
C ALA A 69 12.88 7.10 8.69
N LEU A 70 14.03 7.35 9.33
CA LEU A 70 14.84 6.29 9.94
C LEU A 70 14.10 5.62 11.09
N LEU A 71 13.45 6.38 11.96
CA LEU A 71 12.64 5.83 13.07
C LEU A 71 11.49 4.97 12.55
N MET A 72 10.80 5.38 11.48
CA MET A 72 9.77 4.56 10.82
C MET A 72 10.34 3.30 10.17
N ALA A 73 11.49 3.39 9.50
CA ALA A 73 12.12 2.24 8.85
C ALA A 73 12.59 1.19 9.89
N VAL A 74 13.28 1.66 10.94
CA VAL A 74 13.80 0.80 12.00
C VAL A 74 12.67 0.22 12.85
N SER A 75 11.60 0.98 13.11
CA SER A 75 10.44 0.44 13.82
C SER A 75 9.62 -0.52 12.96
N GLY A 76 9.50 -0.32 11.65
CA GLY A 76 8.71 -1.17 10.76
C GLY A 76 9.39 -2.47 10.33
N MET A 77 10.72 -2.49 10.19
CA MET A 77 11.48 -3.69 9.81
C MET A 77 11.19 -4.92 10.69
N PRO A 78 11.25 -4.84 12.04
CA PRO A 78 11.00 -6.02 12.89
C PRO A 78 9.54 -6.49 12.85
N PHE A 79 8.58 -5.62 12.56
CA PHE A 79 7.16 -6.00 12.42
C PHE A 79 6.86 -6.74 11.11
N THR A 80 7.69 -6.56 10.09
CA THR A 80 7.46 -7.19 8.78
C THR A 80 7.67 -8.70 8.85
N TRP A 81 8.67 -9.16 9.59
CA TRP A 81 9.00 -10.59 9.74
C TRP A 81 7.84 -11.45 10.27
N PRO A 82 7.24 -11.16 11.46
CA PRO A 82 6.09 -11.93 11.95
C PRO A 82 4.86 -11.74 11.07
N GLY A 83 4.71 -10.60 10.40
CA GLY A 83 3.61 -10.35 9.46
C GLY A 83 3.64 -11.29 8.25
N ILE A 84 4.80 -11.50 7.64
CA ILE A 84 4.96 -12.44 6.51
C ILE A 84 4.73 -13.88 6.97
N TRP A 85 5.27 -14.25 8.14
CA TRP A 85 5.12 -15.59 8.69
C TRP A 85 3.66 -15.91 9.04
N ALA A 86 2.94 -14.97 9.66
CA ALA A 86 1.52 -15.09 9.94
C ALA A 86 0.69 -15.15 8.65
N ALA A 87 1.02 -14.34 7.64
CA ALA A 87 0.36 -14.37 6.34
C ALA A 87 0.54 -15.71 5.61
N ALA A 88 1.67 -16.41 5.83
CA ALA A 88 1.94 -17.70 5.20
C ALA A 88 1.15 -18.87 5.82
N HIS A 89 0.74 -18.78 7.09
CA HIS A 89 -0.05 -19.82 7.78
C HIS A 89 -1.56 -19.63 7.63
N VAL A 90 -2.01 -18.47 7.14
CA VAL A 90 -3.43 -18.15 7.02
C VAL A 90 -3.94 -18.56 5.64
N SER A 91 -5.12 -19.20 5.59
CA SER A 91 -5.73 -19.62 4.34
C SER A 91 -6.06 -18.40 3.45
N HIS A 92 -5.90 -18.56 2.13
CA HIS A 92 -6.13 -17.48 1.15
C HIS A 92 -7.50 -16.83 1.31
N THR A 93 -8.56 -17.63 1.48
CA THR A 93 -9.94 -17.14 1.67
C THR A 93 -10.07 -16.28 2.94
N PHE A 94 -9.42 -16.67 4.03
CA PHE A 94 -9.46 -15.92 5.28
C PHE A 94 -8.66 -14.62 5.20
N LEU A 95 -7.55 -14.62 4.45
CA LEU A 95 -6.76 -13.42 4.17
C LEU A 95 -7.58 -12.39 3.38
N VAL A 96 -8.27 -12.82 2.32
CA VAL A 96 -9.17 -11.95 1.53
C VAL A 96 -10.32 -11.44 2.39
N PHE A 97 -10.89 -12.28 3.26
CA PHE A 97 -11.98 -11.89 4.13
C PHE A 97 -11.57 -10.77 5.11
N ILE A 98 -10.44 -10.95 5.83
CA ILE A 98 -9.88 -9.93 6.72
C ILE A 98 -9.54 -8.65 5.95
N PHE A 99 -8.93 -8.79 4.78
CA PHE A 99 -8.58 -7.64 3.94
C PHE A 99 -9.82 -6.85 3.49
N SER A 100 -10.87 -7.55 3.05
CA SER A 100 -12.13 -6.95 2.64
C SER A 100 -12.84 -6.26 3.81
N PHE A 101 -12.79 -6.85 5.01
CA PHE A 101 -13.33 -6.22 6.21
C PHE A 101 -12.55 -4.95 6.58
N CYS A 102 -11.21 -4.98 6.48
CA CYS A 102 -10.36 -3.80 6.68
C CYS A 102 -10.67 -2.68 5.66
N MET A 103 -10.90 -3.04 4.40
CA MET A 103 -11.31 -2.09 3.35
C MET A 103 -12.66 -1.43 3.65
N LEU A 104 -13.64 -2.20 4.12
CA LEU A 104 -14.93 -1.64 4.54
C LEU A 104 -14.76 -0.65 5.68
N LEU A 105 -13.88 -0.93 6.65
CA LEU A 105 -13.58 0.01 7.73
C LEU A 105 -12.91 1.29 7.22
N VAL A 106 -11.96 1.19 6.28
CA VAL A 106 -11.32 2.36 5.66
C VAL A 106 -12.33 3.19 4.88
N ALA A 107 -13.17 2.55 4.07
CA ALA A 107 -14.23 3.21 3.32
C ALA A 107 -15.22 3.92 4.25
N TYR A 108 -15.62 3.26 5.34
CA TYR A 108 -16.48 3.86 6.37
C TYR A 108 -15.81 5.06 7.05
N ARG A 109 -14.53 4.96 7.41
CA ARG A 109 -13.74 6.07 7.96
C ARG A 109 -13.59 7.25 7.00
N PHE A 110 -13.58 6.99 5.69
CA PHE A 110 -13.52 8.04 4.67
C PHE A 110 -14.89 8.71 4.45
N LEU A 111 -15.98 7.94 4.57
CA LEU A 111 -17.35 8.42 4.36
C LEU A 111 -17.92 9.15 5.57
N VAL A 112 -17.48 8.81 6.78
CA VAL A 112 -17.77 9.58 7.99
C VAL A 112 -16.74 10.69 8.09
N PRO A 113 -17.06 11.95 7.75
CA PRO A 113 -16.14 13.05 7.98
C PRO A 113 -15.95 13.12 9.49
N GLY A 114 -14.73 12.90 9.97
CA GLY A 114 -14.43 13.06 11.38
C GLY A 114 -14.75 14.48 11.79
N GLU A 115 -15.77 14.66 12.63
CA GLU A 115 -15.92 15.88 13.41
C GLU A 115 -14.60 16.14 14.13
N LYS A 116 -13.99 17.28 13.78
CA LYS A 116 -12.80 17.80 14.41
C LYS A 116 -13.04 17.91 15.92
N LYS A 117 -12.15 17.32 16.72
CA LYS A 117 -11.82 17.84 18.05
C LYS A 117 -10.33 18.04 18.13
#